data_AF-A0A396IBL0-F1
#
_entry.id   AF-A0A396IBL0-F1
#
_cell.length_a   1.000
_cell.length_b   1.000
_cell.length_c   1.000
_cell.angle_alpha   90.00
_cell.angle_beta   90.00
_cell.angle_gamma   90.00
#
_symmetry.space_group_name_H-M   'P 1'
#
loop_
_entity.id
_entity.type
_entity.pdbx_description
1 polymer ?
#
loop_
_entity_poly.entity_id
_entity_poly.type
_entity_poly.pdbx_seq_one_letter_code
_entity_poly.pdbx_strand_id
1 'polypeptide(L)' 'MAEIIKFVYIMILCVSLLLIEVAGGKECVTDADCDKLYPDIRKPLMCSIGECYSLYKVPSRYK' A
#
# COMPACT_ATOMS: atom_id res chain seq x y z
N MET A 1 -31.31 23.75 3.35
CA MET A 1 -31.32 22.27 3.29
C MET A 1 -30.31 21.71 2.29
N ALA A 2 -30.20 22.27 1.08
CA ALA A 2 -29.21 21.84 0.07
C ALA A 2 -27.74 22.00 0.50
N GLU A 3 -27.40 23.02 1.30
CA GLU A 3 -26.02 23.25 1.75
C GLU A 3 -25.52 22.19 2.74
N ILE A 4 -26.39 21.72 3.62
CA ILE A 4 -26.07 20.64 4.57
C ILE A 4 -25.83 19.34 3.81
N ILE A 5 -26.66 19.05 2.82
CA ILE A 5 -26.51 17.86 1.95
C ILE A 5 -25.18 17.93 1.18
N LYS A 6 -24.81 19.12 0.67
CA LYS A 6 -23.54 19.34 -0.01
C LYS A 6 -22.33 19.11 0.92
N PHE A 7 -22.40 19.58 2.16
CA PHE A 7 -21.36 19.36 3.15
C PHE A 7 -21.17 17.88 3.48
N VAL A 8 -22.26 17.16 3.72
CA VAL A 8 -22.23 15.72 4.01
C VAL A 8 -21.65 14.93 2.83
N TYR A 9 -22.01 15.29 1.59
CA TYR A 9 -21.49 14.63 0.39
C TYR A 9 -19.97 14.78 0.25
N ILE A 10 -19.43 15.97 0.51
CA ILE A 10 -17.98 16.23 0.48
C ILE A 10 -17.26 15.41 1.56
N MET A 11 -17.82 15.36 2.78
CA MET A 11 -17.26 14.58 3.88
C MET A 11 -17.21 13.07 3.55
N ILE A 12 -18.28 12.53 2.95
CA ILE A 12 -18.32 11.12 2.53
C ILE A 12 -17.26 10.83 1.47
N LEU A 13 -17.09 11.72 0.48
CA LEU A 13 -16.05 11.57 -0.54
C LEU A 13 -14.64 11.57 0.07
N CYS A 14 -14.34 12.51 0.97
CA CYS A 14 -13.05 12.55 1.64
C CYS A 14 -12.76 11.28 2.45
N VAL A 15 -13.73 10.80 3.22
CA VAL A 15 -13.59 9.56 4.01
C VAL A 15 -13.42 8.35 3.09
N SER A 16 -14.14 8.31 1.97
CA SER A 16 -14.02 7.21 0.99
C SER A 16 -12.62 7.17 0.36
N LEU A 17 -12.06 8.33 0.01
CA LEU A 17 -10.71 8.43 -0.54
C LEU A 17 -9.65 8.00 0.47
N LEU A 18 -9.77 8.44 1.73
CA LEU A 18 -8.87 8.02 2.81
C LEU A 18 -8.94 6.50 3.06
N LEU A 19 -10.12 5.90 2.97
CA LEU A 19 -10.27 4.45 3.10
C LEU A 19 -9.62 3.69 1.93
N ILE A 20 -9.67 4.23 0.71
CA ILE A 20 -8.99 3.64 -0.45
C ILE A 20 -7.48 3.72 -0.29
N GLU A 21 -6.91 4.81 0.23
CA GLU A 21 -5.48 4.87 0.50
C GLU A 21 -5.06 3.87 1.58
N VAL A 22 -5.83 3.76 2.67
CA VAL A 22 -5.52 2.84 3.77
C VAL A 22 -5.67 1.37 3.38
N ALA A 23 -6.67 1.05 2.55
CA ALA A 23 -6.98 -0.33 2.15
C ALA A 23 -6.31 -0.75 0.83
N GLY A 24 -6.12 0.18 -0.11
CA GLY A 24 -5.60 -0.07 -1.45
C GLY A 24 -4.11 0.20 -1.63
N GLY A 25 -3.46 0.88 -0.67
CA GLY A 25 -2.04 1.22 -0.74
C GLY A 25 -1.08 0.14 -0.25
N LYS A 26 -1.57 -1.00 0.26
CA LYS A 26 -0.71 -2.06 0.78
C LYS A 26 -0.65 -3.23 -0.19
N GLU A 27 0.49 -3.42 -0.82
CA GLU A 27 0.84 -4.59 -1.62
C GLU A 27 0.97 -5.87 -0.78
N CYS A 28 1.28 -5.75 0.52
CA CYS A 28 1.45 -6.88 1.42
C CYS A 28 0.97 -6.60 2.85
N VAL A 29 0.58 -7.65 3.58
CA VAL A 29 0.31 -7.59 5.03
C VAL A 29 1.32 -8.46 5.79
N THR A 30 1.79 -9.53 5.14
CA THR A 30 2.76 -10.48 5.65
C THR A 30 3.83 -10.75 4.60
N ASP A 31 4.98 -11.28 5.02
CA ASP A 31 6.08 -11.65 4.10
C ASP A 31 5.62 -12.69 3.05
N ALA A 32 4.68 -13.56 3.43
CA ALA A 32 4.11 -14.56 2.54
C ALA A 32 3.30 -13.95 1.38
N ASP A 33 2.73 -12.76 1.56
CA ASP A 33 2.07 -12.03 0.47
C ASP A 33 3.09 -11.62 -0.60
N CYS A 34 4.31 -11.25 -0.19
CA CYS A 34 5.39 -10.89 -1.11
C CYS A 34 5.90 -12.08 -1.92
N ASP A 35 6.04 -13.26 -1.30
CA ASP A 35 6.44 -14.48 -2.01
C ASP A 35 5.38 -14.91 -3.03
N LYS A 36 4.10 -14.66 -2.73
CA LYS A 36 2.98 -14.93 -3.66
C LYS A 36 2.92 -13.92 -4.80
N LEU A 37 3.21 -12.64 -4.52
CA LEU A 37 3.21 -11.57 -5.53
C LEU A 37 4.41 -11.68 -6.48
N TYR A 38 5.56 -12.14 -5.97
CA TYR A 38 6.82 -12.24 -6.70
C TYR A 38 7.42 -13.66 -6.65
N PRO A 39 6.73 -14.67 -7.23
CA PRO A 39 7.14 -16.07 -7.12
C PRO A 39 8.48 -16.37 -7.81
N ASP A 40 8.90 -15.54 -8.78
CA ASP A 40 10.16 -15.70 -9.52
C ASP A 40 11.38 -15.10 -8.78
N ILE A 41 11.17 -14.33 -7.71
CA ILE A 41 12.27 -13.74 -6.95
C ILE A 41 12.81 -14.78 -5.96
N ARG A 42 13.99 -15.35 -6.28
CA ARG A 42 14.70 -16.29 -5.37
C ARG A 42 15.31 -15.63 -4.12
N LYS A 43 14.96 -14.37 -3.83
CA LYS A 43 15.53 -13.59 -2.73
C LYS A 43 14.48 -13.45 -1.63
N PRO A 44 14.88 -13.45 -0.35
CA PRO A 44 13.95 -13.23 0.73
C PRO A 44 13.39 -11.80 0.63
N LEU A 45 12.07 -11.73 0.51
CA LEU A 45 11.28 -10.50 0.53
C LEU A 45 10.70 -10.31 1.94
N MET A 46 10.57 -9.06 2.34
CA MET A 46 10.00 -8.64 3.62
C MET A 46 8.86 -7.68 3.33
N CYS A 47 7.71 -7.91 3.95
CA CYS A 47 6.64 -6.93 3.96
C CYS A 47 6.92 -5.86 5.01
N SER A 48 7.04 -4.59 4.60
CA SER A 48 7.24 -3.47 5.51
C SER A 48 6.38 -2.29 5.09
N ILE A 49 5.64 -1.71 6.04
CA ILE A 49 4.74 -0.56 5.78
C ILE A 49 3.69 -0.85 4.68
N GLY A 50 3.48 -2.12 4.35
CA GLY A 50 2.56 -2.54 3.28
C GLY A 50 3.20 -2.69 1.92
N GLU A 51 4.51 -2.57 1.77
CA GLU A 51 5.24 -2.82 0.52
C GLU A 51 6.26 -3.95 0.69
N CYS A 52 6.61 -4.62 -0.42
CA CYS A 52 7.56 -5.72 -0.42
C CYS A 52 9.00 -5.24 -0.68
N TYR A 53 9.88 -5.43 0.31
CA TYR A 53 11.29 -5.06 0.25
C TYR A 53 12.20 -6.29 0.13
N SER A 54 13.19 -6.25 -0.76
CA SER A 54 14.24 -7.26 -0.83
C SER A 54 15.24 -7.08 0.31
N LEU A 55 15.46 -8.11 1.12
CA LEU A 55 16.44 -8.07 2.23
C LEU A 55 17.91 -8.09 1.77
N TYR A 56 18.17 -8.29 0.47
CA TYR A 56 19.52 -8.12 -0.07
C TYR A 56 19.89 -6.64 -0.14
N LYS A 57 20.83 -6.23 0.72
CA LYS A 57 21.57 -4.97 0.61
C LYS A 57 22.39 -5.00 -0.69
N VAL A 58 21.81 -4.54 -1.79
CA VAL A 58 22.59 -4.25 -3.00
C VAL A 58 23.60 -3.18 -2.59
N PRO A 59 24.93 -3.38 -2.72
CA PRO A 59 25.84 -2.26 -2.59
C PRO A 59 25.41 -1.26 -3.66
N SER A 60 25.00 -0.05 -3.22
CA SER A 60 24.46 0.98 -4.11
C SER A 60 25.30 1.05 -5.39
N ARG A 61 24.71 0.62 -6.50
CA ARG A 61 25.24 0.80 -7.85
C ARG A 61 24.63 2.04 -8.51
N TYR A 62 24.19 3.02 -7.71
CA TYR A 62 23.85 4.35 -8.21
C TYR A 62 24.97 5.32 -7.82
N LYS A 63 25.67 5.74 -8.87
CA LYS A 63 26.66 6.81 -8.94
C LYS A 63 25.93 8.13 -9.18
#